data_AF-A0A6I6DDV3-F1
#
_entry.id   AF-A0A6I6DDV3-F1
#
_cell.length_a   1.000
_cell.length_b   1.000
_cell.length_c   1.000
_cell.angle_alpha   90.00
_cell.angle_beta   90.00
_cell.angle_gamma   90.00
#
_symmetry.space_group_name_H-M   'P 1'
#
loop_
_entity.id
_entity.type
_entity.pdbx_description
1 polymer ?
#
loop_
_entity_poly.entity_id
_entity_poly.type
_entity_poly.pdbx_seq_one_letter_code
_entity_poly.pdbx_strand_id
1 'polypeptide(L)'
;MKRFLLYIIIFAALCHIADTSIHSAVSRDFEKRSPYQLSFASIGANLLEFRMDSWAKIKINTTEEMKQQLKQSLDILEIEYCENNLEYRKSGTNDIIYYNTVKNGDEIDFTLEYDPNNCEAFYLVTITSNKSLEHIKSYHDRLTNNFNIRSYYLLTGKIDYPIEYTAKYNLIQVALKNVGAEEINVFKDGRVVSVTGYSELLENTILSEVIQNKEYNIQIAMRSSQVGKTYIYMGFPLILGEY
;
A
#
# COMPACT_ATOMS: atom_id res chain seq x y z
N MET A 1 -14.29 -49.83 -34.67
CA MET A 1 -13.77 -49.73 -33.28
C MET A 1 -12.38 -49.11 -33.17
N LYS A 2 -11.33 -49.62 -33.84
CA LYS A 2 -9.95 -49.09 -33.68
C LYS A 2 -9.79 -47.58 -33.95
N ARG A 3 -10.45 -47.04 -34.99
CA ARG A 3 -10.41 -45.60 -35.31
C ARG A 3 -11.12 -44.73 -34.26
N PHE A 4 -12.23 -45.21 -33.71
CA PHE A 4 -12.97 -44.51 -32.65
C PHE A 4 -12.14 -44.41 -31.36
N LEU A 5 -11.48 -45.51 -30.98
CA LEU A 5 -10.55 -45.55 -29.84
C LEU A 5 -9.35 -44.63 -30.04
N LEU A 6 -8.82 -44.54 -31.26
CA LEU A 6 -7.75 -43.61 -31.62
C LEU A 6 -8.18 -42.15 -31.42
N TYR A 7 -9.38 -41.77 -31.85
CA TYR A 7 -9.89 -40.40 -31.68
C TYR A 7 -10.10 -40.04 -30.21
N ILE A 8 -10.55 -40.97 -29.37
CA ILE A 8 -10.69 -40.74 -27.92
C ILE A 8 -9.32 -40.52 -27.27
N ILE A 9 -8.30 -41.31 -27.64
CA ILE A 9 -6.94 -41.15 -27.11
C ILE A 9 -6.35 -39.80 -27.54
N ILE A 10 -6.53 -39.41 -28.81
CA ILE A 10 -6.07 -38.11 -29.31
C ILE A 10 -6.78 -36.97 -28.58
N PHE A 11 -8.09 -37.07 -28.37
CA PHE A 11 -8.86 -36.07 -27.64
C PHE A 11 -8.40 -35.94 -26.18
N ALA A 12 -8.21 -37.06 -25.47
CA ALA A 12 -7.70 -37.05 -24.11
C ALA A 12 -6.29 -36.45 -24.01
N ALA A 13 -5.41 -36.77 -24.97
CA ALA A 13 -4.08 -36.17 -25.06
C ALA A 13 -4.14 -34.67 -25.32
N LEU A 14 -5.02 -34.21 -26.22
CA LEU A 14 -5.23 -32.78 -26.50
C LEU A 14 -5.76 -32.03 -25.28
N CYS A 15 -6.72 -32.61 -24.54
CA CYS A 15 -7.20 -32.03 -23.28
C CYS A 15 -6.10 -31.92 -22.24
N HIS A 16 -5.26 -32.95 -22.09
CA HIS A 16 -4.17 -32.93 -21.11
C HIS A 16 -3.05 -31.95 -21.49
N ILE A 17 -2.74 -31.82 -22.79
CA ILE A 17 -1.79 -30.83 -23.30
C ILE A 17 -2.36 -29.41 -23.13
N ALA A 18 -3.66 -29.21 -23.41
CA ALA A 18 -4.31 -27.93 -23.22
C ALA A 18 -4.30 -27.52 -21.74
N ASP A 19 -4.67 -28.43 -20.84
CA ASP A 19 -4.69 -28.19 -19.40
C ASP A 19 -3.29 -27.83 -18.86
N THR A 20 -2.28 -28.62 -19.20
CA THR A 20 -0.89 -28.31 -18.83
C THR A 20 -0.36 -27.02 -19.45
N SER A 21 -0.73 -26.72 -20.70
CA SER A 21 -0.35 -25.45 -21.35
C SER A 21 -1.01 -24.25 -20.69
N ILE A 22 -2.29 -24.34 -20.34
CA ILE A 22 -3.05 -23.30 -19.65
C ILE A 22 -2.46 -23.11 -18.25
N HIS A 23 -2.23 -24.19 -17.51
CA HIS A 23 -1.64 -24.12 -16.18
C HIS A 23 -0.24 -23.50 -16.22
N SER A 24 0.58 -23.84 -17.23
CA SER A 24 1.92 -23.26 -17.40
C SER A 24 1.91 -21.79 -17.86
N ALA A 25 0.89 -21.38 -18.61
CA ALA A 25 0.71 -20.00 -19.06
C ALA A 25 0.20 -19.13 -17.91
N VAL A 26 -0.78 -19.63 -17.17
CA VAL A 26 -1.30 -19.03 -15.94
C VAL A 26 -0.18 -18.92 -14.91
N SER A 27 0.59 -19.98 -14.65
CA SER A 27 1.73 -19.92 -13.72
C SER A 27 2.80 -18.91 -14.15
N ARG A 28 3.11 -18.79 -15.45
CA ARG A 28 4.06 -17.76 -15.95
C ARG A 28 3.53 -16.33 -15.82
N ASP A 29 2.23 -16.12 -16.01
CA ASP A 29 1.61 -14.81 -15.78
C ASP A 29 1.45 -14.49 -14.29
N PHE A 30 1.31 -15.53 -13.44
CA PHE A 30 1.29 -15.42 -11.98
C PHE A 30 2.67 -15.10 -11.42
N GLU A 31 3.75 -15.69 -11.93
CA GLU A 31 5.14 -15.38 -11.53
C GLU A 31 5.54 -13.93 -11.83
N LYS A 32 4.88 -13.28 -12.80
CA LYS A 32 5.11 -11.87 -13.14
C LYS A 32 4.32 -10.88 -12.28
N ARG A 33 3.26 -11.32 -11.60
CA ARG A 33 2.43 -10.44 -10.75
C ARG A 33 3.06 -10.35 -9.38
N SER A 34 3.19 -9.14 -8.85
CA SER A 34 3.69 -9.01 -7.48
C SER A 34 2.73 -9.73 -6.50
N PRO A 35 3.24 -10.32 -5.40
CA PRO A 35 2.41 -11.00 -4.40
C PRO A 35 1.22 -10.16 -3.90
N TYR A 36 1.38 -8.85 -3.91
CA TYR A 36 0.34 -7.89 -3.56
C TYR A 36 -0.82 -7.90 -4.56
N GLN A 37 -0.53 -7.74 -5.86
CA GLN A 37 -1.56 -7.78 -6.91
C GLN A 37 -2.29 -9.12 -6.93
N LEU A 38 -1.54 -10.21 -6.71
CA LEU A 38 -2.11 -11.54 -6.58
C LEU A 38 -3.08 -11.63 -5.40
N SER A 39 -2.73 -11.03 -4.27
CA SER A 39 -3.58 -11.01 -3.07
C SER A 39 -4.95 -10.38 -3.36
N PHE A 40 -5.00 -9.22 -4.02
CA PHE A 40 -6.27 -8.60 -4.42
C PHE A 40 -7.04 -9.43 -5.45
N ALA A 41 -6.37 -9.93 -6.49
CA ALA A 41 -7.01 -10.74 -7.53
C ALA A 41 -7.63 -12.04 -6.96
N SER A 42 -6.94 -12.70 -6.03
CA SER A 42 -7.35 -13.98 -5.44
C SER A 42 -8.66 -13.90 -4.64
N ILE A 43 -8.99 -12.72 -4.12
CA ILE A 43 -10.21 -12.47 -3.34
C ILE A 43 -11.29 -11.77 -4.16
N GLY A 44 -11.08 -11.60 -5.48
CA GLY A 44 -12.00 -10.89 -6.37
C GLY A 44 -12.07 -9.38 -6.14
N ALA A 45 -11.02 -8.78 -5.56
CA ALA A 45 -10.94 -7.34 -5.36
C ALA A 45 -10.27 -6.64 -6.55
N ASN A 46 -10.87 -5.53 -6.98
CA ASN A 46 -10.28 -4.62 -7.93
C ASN A 46 -9.35 -3.66 -7.19
N LEU A 47 -8.05 -3.71 -7.50
CA LEU A 47 -7.07 -2.76 -6.97
C LEU A 47 -7.36 -1.36 -7.53
N LEU A 48 -7.41 -0.35 -6.66
CA LEU A 48 -7.79 1.02 -7.01
C LEU A 48 -6.59 1.97 -6.99
N GLU A 49 -5.82 1.93 -5.92
CA GLU A 49 -4.77 2.92 -5.66
C GLU A 49 -3.67 2.34 -4.78
N PHE A 50 -2.51 2.98 -4.90
CA PHE A 50 -1.34 2.81 -4.08
C PHE A 50 -1.06 4.15 -3.41
N ARG A 51 -0.91 4.13 -2.09
CA ARG A 51 -0.53 5.28 -1.29
C ARG A 51 0.77 4.98 -0.55
N MET A 52 1.62 5.97 -0.46
CA MET A 52 2.80 5.97 0.40
C MET A 52 2.77 7.17 1.32
N ASP A 53 2.95 6.93 2.61
CA ASP A 53 3.13 7.95 3.64
C ASP A 53 4.55 7.86 4.17
N SER A 54 5.36 8.86 3.88
CA SER A 54 6.75 8.95 4.37
C SER A 54 6.88 10.06 5.38
N TRP A 55 7.40 9.76 6.56
CA TRP A 55 7.50 10.73 7.63
C TRP A 55 8.88 10.73 8.29
N ALA A 56 9.25 11.89 8.83
CA ALA A 56 10.42 12.07 9.67
C ALA A 56 10.20 13.16 10.71
N LYS A 57 10.99 13.08 11.77
CA LYS A 57 11.20 14.19 12.69
C LYS A 57 12.53 14.84 12.33
N ILE A 58 12.51 16.14 12.05
CA ILE A 58 13.67 16.90 11.61
C ILE A 58 13.94 18.06 12.56
N LYS A 59 15.22 18.43 12.72
CA LYS A 59 15.59 19.61 13.48
C LYS A 59 15.43 20.85 12.62
N ILE A 60 14.62 21.78 13.10
CA ILE A 60 14.28 23.04 12.44
C ILE A 60 14.19 24.11 13.51
N ASN A 61 14.76 25.28 13.26
CA ASN A 61 14.76 26.41 14.21
C ASN A 61 13.84 27.55 13.76
N THR A 62 13.42 27.55 12.49
CA THR A 62 12.63 28.64 11.91
C THR A 62 11.63 28.12 10.87
N THR A 63 10.58 28.90 10.64
CA THR A 63 9.60 28.62 9.57
C THR A 63 10.23 28.72 8.18
N GLU A 64 11.27 29.52 7.99
CA GLU A 64 12.02 29.59 6.73
C GLU A 64 12.79 28.29 6.45
N GLU A 65 13.37 27.66 7.48
CA GLU A 65 13.98 26.32 7.35
C GLU A 65 12.93 25.26 6.95
N MET A 66 11.67 25.37 7.40
CA MET A 66 10.59 24.48 6.90
C MET A 66 10.35 24.67 5.41
N LYS A 67 10.30 25.93 4.95
CA LYS A 67 10.11 26.25 3.52
C LYS A 67 11.28 25.75 2.69
N GLN A 68 12.50 25.81 3.21
CA GLN A 68 13.69 25.24 2.55
C GLN A 68 13.61 23.72 2.47
N GLN A 69 13.22 23.04 3.55
CA GLN A 69 13.02 21.58 3.54
C GLN A 69 11.96 21.17 2.51
N LEU A 70 10.84 21.88 2.43
CA LEU A 70 9.81 21.66 1.41
C LEU A 70 10.40 21.77 0.00
N LYS A 71 11.12 22.86 -0.29
CA LYS A 71 11.74 23.09 -1.61
C LYS A 71 12.73 22.00 -1.99
N GLN A 72 13.60 21.58 -1.06
CA GLN A 72 14.53 20.47 -1.30
C GLN A 72 13.79 19.18 -1.66
N SER A 73 12.67 18.91 -0.97
CA SER A 73 11.83 17.74 -1.22
C SER A 73 11.20 17.80 -2.61
N LEU A 74 10.69 18.97 -3.01
CA LEU A 74 10.15 19.20 -4.35
C LEU A 74 11.22 19.01 -5.42
N ASP A 75 12.44 19.53 -5.21
CA ASP A 75 13.55 19.38 -6.14
C ASP A 75 13.96 17.91 -6.34
N ILE A 76 14.09 17.14 -5.26
CA ILE A 76 14.39 15.70 -5.29
C ILE A 76 13.31 14.93 -6.05
N LEU A 77 12.06 15.34 -5.89
CA LEU A 77 10.93 14.77 -6.60
C LEU A 77 10.72 15.38 -7.98
N GLU A 78 11.60 16.29 -8.43
CA GLU A 78 11.53 17.05 -9.68
C GLU A 78 10.13 17.68 -9.87
N ILE A 79 9.65 18.39 -8.85
CA ILE A 79 8.39 19.12 -8.83
C ILE A 79 8.72 20.61 -8.79
N GLU A 80 8.13 21.39 -9.70
CA GLU A 80 8.28 22.83 -9.68
C GLU A 80 7.53 23.43 -8.49
N TYR A 81 8.21 24.30 -7.74
CA TYR A 81 7.61 25.03 -6.64
C TYR A 81 6.61 26.08 -7.14
N CYS A 82 5.37 26.03 -6.62
CA CYS A 82 4.32 26.99 -6.91
C CYS A 82 3.74 27.55 -5.60
N GLU A 83 3.85 28.85 -5.37
CA GLU A 83 3.35 29.48 -4.13
C GLU A 83 1.83 29.29 -3.96
N ASN A 84 1.05 29.16 -5.03
CA ASN A 84 -0.41 28.95 -4.95
C ASN A 84 -0.81 27.60 -4.33
N ASN A 85 0.11 26.64 -4.33
CA ASN A 85 -0.10 25.32 -3.74
C ASN A 85 0.23 25.30 -2.24
N LEU A 86 0.79 26.40 -1.72
CA LEU A 86 1.25 26.52 -0.36
C LEU A 86 0.17 27.13 0.53
N GLU A 87 -0.11 26.47 1.63
CA GLU A 87 -1.00 26.96 2.67
C GLU A 87 -0.27 27.00 4.02
N TYR A 88 -0.39 28.12 4.73
CA TYR A 88 0.13 28.26 6.08
C TYR A 88 -1.01 28.22 7.08
N ARG A 89 -0.84 27.43 8.14
CA ARG A 89 -1.76 27.37 9.28
C ARG A 89 -1.01 27.49 10.60
N LYS A 90 -1.77 27.82 11.65
CA LYS A 90 -1.30 27.74 13.03
C LYS A 90 -2.15 26.75 13.82
N SER A 91 -1.50 25.97 14.67
CA SER A 91 -2.15 25.09 15.64
C SER A 91 -1.53 25.32 17.02
N GLY A 92 -2.20 26.14 17.84
CA GLY A 92 -1.62 26.59 19.11
C GLY A 92 -0.34 27.40 18.88
N THR A 93 0.78 26.90 19.41
CA THR A 93 2.12 27.48 19.20
C THR A 93 2.81 27.00 17.93
N ASN A 94 2.26 25.98 17.26
CA ASN A 94 2.92 25.33 16.14
C ASN A 94 2.58 26.05 14.83
N ASP A 95 3.59 26.19 13.97
CA ASP A 95 3.44 26.66 12.60
C ASP A 95 3.36 25.47 11.67
N ILE A 96 2.39 25.47 10.75
CA ILE A 96 2.14 24.36 9.83
C ILE A 96 2.20 24.85 8.39
N ILE A 97 2.94 24.13 7.56
CA ILE A 97 2.96 24.28 6.11
C ILE A 97 2.26 23.07 5.50
N TYR A 98 1.27 23.33 4.65
CA TYR A 98 0.69 22.36 3.74
C TYR A 98 1.07 22.71 2.31
N TYR A 99 1.42 21.71 1.51
CA TYR A 99 1.65 21.87 0.08
C TYR A 99 1.02 20.70 -0.67
N ASN A 100 0.02 20.98 -1.49
CA ASN A 100 -0.62 19.98 -2.34
C ASN A 100 -0.26 20.21 -3.81
N THR A 101 0.08 19.15 -4.52
CA THR A 101 0.37 19.24 -5.95
C THR A 101 0.03 17.94 -6.66
N VAL A 102 -0.05 18.01 -7.99
CA VAL A 102 -0.26 16.86 -8.85
C VAL A 102 0.89 16.77 -9.83
N LYS A 103 1.58 15.63 -9.84
CA LYS A 103 2.65 15.33 -10.81
C LYS A 103 2.31 14.07 -11.58
N ASN A 104 2.23 14.18 -12.91
CA ASN A 104 1.94 13.05 -13.79
C ASN A 104 0.64 12.28 -13.43
N GLY A 105 -0.33 12.93 -12.79
CA GLY A 105 -1.55 12.29 -12.31
C GLY A 105 -1.43 11.59 -10.94
N ASP A 106 -0.29 11.75 -10.25
CA ASP A 106 -0.15 11.36 -8.84
C ASP A 106 -0.43 12.58 -7.96
N GLU A 107 -1.20 12.38 -6.90
CA GLU A 107 -1.45 13.40 -5.88
C GLU A 107 -0.34 13.35 -4.83
N ILE A 108 0.25 14.50 -4.52
CA ILE A 108 1.39 14.62 -3.62
C ILE A 108 1.11 15.73 -2.61
N ASP A 109 1.07 15.33 -1.34
CA ASP A 109 0.85 16.21 -0.20
C ASP A 109 2.08 16.26 0.68
N PHE A 110 2.52 17.47 1.02
CA PHE A 110 3.53 17.69 2.05
C PHE A 110 2.89 18.39 3.23
N THR A 111 3.19 17.91 4.44
CA THR A 111 2.84 18.57 5.68
C THR A 111 4.11 18.73 6.52
N LEU A 112 4.39 19.95 6.95
CA LEU A 112 5.44 20.24 7.93
C LEU A 112 4.79 20.94 9.11
N GLU A 113 4.87 20.36 10.30
CA GLU A 113 4.40 20.97 11.54
C GLU A 113 5.60 21.25 12.45
N TYR A 114 5.90 22.52 12.68
CA TYR A 114 7.01 22.97 13.51
C TYR A 114 6.58 23.28 14.93
N ASP A 115 7.25 22.67 15.89
CA ASP A 115 7.14 22.98 17.32
C ASP A 115 8.32 23.88 17.76
N PRO A 116 8.06 25.17 18.00
CA PRO A 116 9.11 26.11 18.38
C PRO A 116 9.69 25.85 19.77
N ASN A 117 9.00 25.09 20.63
CA ASN A 117 9.51 24.81 21.98
C ASN A 117 10.61 23.76 21.95
N ASN A 118 10.56 22.85 20.98
CA ASN A 118 11.50 21.74 20.85
C ASN A 118 12.52 21.93 19.72
N CYS A 119 12.38 22.99 18.91
CA CYS A 119 13.19 23.23 17.70
C CYS A 119 13.17 22.02 16.74
N GLU A 120 11.98 21.46 16.52
CA GLU A 120 11.77 20.27 15.72
C GLU A 120 10.50 20.41 14.88
N ALA A 121 10.50 19.77 13.71
CA ALA A 121 9.31 19.66 12.87
C ALA A 121 8.99 18.20 12.57
N PHE A 122 7.69 17.91 12.54
CA PHE A 122 7.15 16.68 11.96
C PHE A 122 6.95 16.91 10.47
N TYR A 123 7.65 16.14 9.65
CA TYR A 123 7.57 16.16 8.20
C TYR A 123 6.84 14.92 7.71
N LEU A 124 5.82 15.11 6.88
CA LEU A 124 5.05 14.05 6.23
C LEU A 124 4.95 14.35 4.74
N VAL A 125 5.17 13.33 3.92
CA VAL A 125 4.86 13.31 2.49
C VAL A 125 3.90 12.17 2.22
N THR A 126 2.75 12.48 1.67
CA THR A 126 1.79 11.49 1.19
C THR A 126 1.76 11.52 -0.33
N ILE A 127 1.92 10.36 -0.96
CA ILE A 127 1.87 10.20 -2.42
C ILE A 127 0.82 9.16 -2.74
N THR A 128 -0.18 9.53 -3.54
CA THR A 128 -1.26 8.65 -3.99
C THR A 128 -1.23 8.51 -5.50
N SER A 129 -1.25 7.26 -5.99
CA SER A 129 -1.20 6.94 -7.41
C SER A 129 -2.06 5.74 -7.75
N ASN A 130 -2.63 5.71 -8.95
CA ASN A 130 -3.37 4.56 -9.47
C ASN A 130 -2.56 3.71 -10.48
N LYS A 131 -1.26 3.98 -10.63
CA LYS A 131 -0.42 3.36 -11.67
C LYS A 131 0.11 1.98 -11.27
N SER A 132 1.16 1.94 -10.45
CA SER A 132 1.78 0.68 -10.01
C SER A 132 2.58 0.87 -8.72
N LEU A 133 2.94 -0.24 -8.07
CA LEU A 133 3.79 -0.20 -6.87
C LEU A 133 5.22 0.23 -7.20
N GLU A 134 5.76 -0.17 -8.35
CA GLU A 134 7.10 0.22 -8.82
C GLU A 134 7.18 1.73 -9.04
N HIS A 135 6.08 2.32 -9.52
CA HIS A 135 5.97 3.77 -9.67
C HIS A 135 6.07 4.48 -8.31
N ILE A 136 5.32 4.01 -7.30
CA ILE A 136 5.43 4.53 -5.93
C ILE A 136 6.82 4.29 -5.32
N LYS A 137 7.41 3.12 -5.56
CA LYS A 137 8.77 2.80 -5.09
C LYS A 137 9.82 3.77 -5.62
N SER A 138 9.65 4.28 -6.85
CA SER A 138 10.56 5.29 -7.38
C SER A 138 10.56 6.59 -6.56
N TYR A 139 9.41 7.01 -6.03
CA TYR A 139 9.32 8.14 -5.11
C TYR A 139 9.96 7.81 -3.76
N HIS A 140 9.70 6.61 -3.23
CA HIS A 140 10.34 6.13 -2.00
C HIS A 140 11.86 6.22 -2.11
N ASP A 141 12.44 5.59 -3.13
CA ASP A 141 13.88 5.53 -3.32
C ASP A 141 14.49 6.93 -3.43
N ARG A 142 13.83 7.87 -4.12
CA ARG A 142 14.30 9.26 -4.20
C ARG A 142 14.31 9.94 -2.83
N LEU A 143 13.27 9.75 -2.03
CA LEU A 143 13.17 10.39 -0.73
C LEU A 143 14.10 9.75 0.30
N THR A 144 14.17 8.42 0.40
CA THR A 144 15.00 7.71 1.39
C THR A 144 16.51 7.78 1.10
N ASN A 145 16.90 7.92 -0.17
CA ASN A 145 18.31 8.14 -0.51
C ASN A 145 18.81 9.55 -0.11
N ASN A 146 17.91 10.51 0.12
CA ASN A 146 18.27 11.88 0.47
C ASN A 146 17.91 12.26 1.91
N PHE A 147 16.95 11.57 2.52
CA PHE A 147 16.44 11.87 3.84
C PHE A 147 16.32 10.61 4.70
N ASN A 148 16.59 10.75 5.99
CA ASN A 148 16.28 9.70 6.97
C ASN A 148 14.79 9.73 7.32
N ILE A 149 13.98 9.09 6.49
CA ILE A 149 12.52 9.01 6.61
C ILE A 149 12.08 7.57 6.74
N ARG A 150 10.93 7.36 7.40
CA ARG A 150 10.23 6.08 7.44
C ARG A 150 9.06 6.12 6.49
N SER A 151 8.86 5.05 5.71
CA SER A 151 7.76 4.96 4.75
C SER A 151 6.80 3.84 5.12
N TYR A 152 5.51 4.15 4.97
CA TYR A 152 4.40 3.24 5.10
C TYR A 152 3.67 3.21 3.77
N TYR A 153 3.16 2.04 3.38
CA TYR A 153 2.44 1.85 2.14
C TYR A 153 1.04 1.36 2.43
N LEU A 154 0.09 1.79 1.61
CA LEU A 154 -1.29 1.35 1.65
C LEU A 154 -1.75 1.03 0.23
N LEU A 155 -2.22 -0.19 0.03
CA LEU A 155 -2.92 -0.59 -1.18
C LEU A 155 -4.41 -0.66 -0.87
N THR A 156 -5.21 0.05 -1.66
CA THR A 156 -6.67 0.04 -1.52
C THR A 156 -7.29 -0.70 -2.68
N GLY A 157 -8.20 -1.62 -2.37
CA GLY A 157 -8.98 -2.35 -3.35
C GLY A 157 -10.45 -2.42 -2.98
N LYS A 158 -11.27 -2.89 -3.92
CA LYS A 158 -12.72 -2.87 -3.79
C LYS A 158 -13.36 -4.12 -4.36
N ILE A 159 -14.36 -4.61 -3.65
CA ILE A 159 -15.31 -5.62 -4.09
C ILE A 159 -16.68 -4.92 -4.24
N ASP A 160 -17.32 -5.10 -5.39
CA ASP A 160 -18.55 -4.38 -5.79
C ASP A 160 -19.82 -4.81 -5.05
N TYR A 161 -19.69 -5.64 -4.00
CA TYR A 161 -20.79 -6.14 -3.19
C TYR A 161 -20.39 -6.23 -1.70
N PRO A 162 -21.37 -6.25 -0.77
CA PRO A 162 -21.07 -6.39 0.65
C PRO A 162 -20.60 -7.82 0.93
N ILE A 163 -19.56 -7.94 1.75
CA ILE A 163 -19.06 -9.23 2.24
C ILE A 163 -19.50 -9.39 3.69
N GLU A 164 -20.10 -10.54 3.98
CA GLU A 164 -20.47 -10.92 5.34
C GLU A 164 -19.25 -11.04 6.26
N TYR A 165 -19.47 -10.81 7.54
CA TYR A 165 -18.39 -10.71 8.53
C TYR A 165 -17.45 -11.92 8.54
N THR A 166 -17.98 -13.15 8.55
CA THR A 166 -17.16 -14.38 8.56
C THR A 166 -16.38 -14.57 7.25
N ALA A 167 -16.98 -14.16 6.13
CA ALA A 167 -16.33 -14.21 4.82
C ALA A 167 -15.16 -13.22 4.71
N LYS A 168 -15.26 -12.01 5.30
CA LYS A 168 -14.15 -11.04 5.33
C LYS A 168 -12.88 -11.64 5.91
N TYR A 169 -13.01 -12.29 7.08
CA TYR A 169 -11.87 -12.92 7.73
C TYR A 169 -11.22 -13.99 6.83
N ASN A 170 -12.02 -14.86 6.21
CA ASN A 170 -11.50 -15.89 5.31
C ASN A 170 -10.80 -15.30 4.08
N LEU A 171 -11.32 -14.21 3.50
CA LEU A 171 -10.67 -13.52 2.40
C LEU A 171 -9.34 -12.88 2.83
N ILE A 172 -9.28 -12.29 4.03
CA ILE A 172 -8.03 -11.78 4.59
C ILE A 172 -7.00 -12.91 4.75
N GLN A 173 -7.40 -14.09 5.24
CA GLN A 173 -6.50 -15.24 5.33
C GLN A 173 -5.93 -15.66 3.97
N VAL A 174 -6.76 -15.65 2.91
CA VAL A 174 -6.30 -15.91 1.54
C VAL A 174 -5.28 -14.87 1.11
N ALA A 175 -5.53 -13.58 1.38
CA ALA A 175 -4.61 -12.51 1.05
C ALA A 175 -3.28 -12.64 1.83
N LEU A 176 -3.30 -12.92 3.13
CA LEU A 176 -2.11 -13.15 3.94
C LEU A 176 -1.26 -14.31 3.40
N LYS A 177 -1.91 -15.42 3.02
CA LYS A 177 -1.20 -16.58 2.45
C LYS A 177 -0.45 -16.23 1.17
N ASN A 178 -1.01 -15.37 0.31
CA ASN A 178 -0.36 -14.99 -0.95
C ASN A 178 0.88 -14.12 -0.76
N VAL A 179 0.98 -13.40 0.35
CA VAL A 179 2.19 -12.65 0.74
C VAL A 179 3.08 -13.42 1.72
N GLY A 180 2.78 -14.69 1.99
CA GLY A 180 3.53 -15.53 2.93
C GLY A 180 3.52 -15.02 4.36
N ALA A 181 2.45 -14.32 4.77
CA ALA A 181 2.33 -13.77 6.11
C ALA A 181 1.62 -14.72 7.08
N GLU A 182 2.17 -14.82 8.29
CA GLU A 182 1.51 -15.44 9.43
C GLU A 182 0.66 -14.41 10.18
N GLU A 183 -0.52 -14.84 10.64
CA GLU A 183 -1.39 -14.02 11.48
C GLU A 183 -0.81 -13.85 12.89
N ILE A 184 -0.84 -12.63 13.41
CA ILE A 184 -0.40 -12.31 14.78
C ILE A 184 -1.54 -11.83 15.67
N ASN A 185 -2.37 -10.90 15.19
CA ASN A 185 -3.57 -10.47 15.91
C ASN A 185 -4.71 -10.17 14.94
N VAL A 186 -5.93 -10.30 15.47
CA VAL A 186 -7.17 -10.03 14.76
C VAL A 186 -8.03 -9.06 15.55
N PHE A 187 -8.37 -7.95 14.93
CA PHE A 187 -9.40 -7.03 15.40
C PHE A 187 -10.69 -7.23 14.59
N LYS A 188 -11.81 -7.19 15.30
CA LYS A 188 -13.14 -7.52 14.78
C LYS A 188 -14.16 -6.59 15.40
N ASP A 189 -14.80 -5.78 14.58
CA ASP A 189 -15.94 -4.95 14.97
C ASP A 189 -16.94 -4.91 13.81
N GLY A 190 -18.01 -5.71 13.87
CA GLY A 190 -19.18 -5.80 12.96
C GLY A 190 -18.98 -5.48 11.48
N ARG A 191 -18.64 -4.23 11.16
CA ARG A 191 -18.38 -3.70 9.82
C ARG A 191 -16.94 -3.91 9.32
N VAL A 192 -15.98 -4.04 10.22
CA VAL A 192 -14.53 -4.12 9.98
C VAL A 192 -13.95 -5.42 10.53
N VAL A 193 -13.10 -6.05 9.73
CA VAL A 193 -12.16 -7.08 10.18
C VAL A 193 -10.77 -6.60 9.81
N SER A 194 -9.83 -6.57 10.76
CA SER A 194 -8.44 -6.14 10.55
C SER A 194 -7.51 -7.19 11.14
N VAL A 195 -6.56 -7.67 10.34
CA VAL A 195 -5.60 -8.69 10.74
C VAL A 195 -4.21 -8.13 10.56
N THR A 196 -3.39 -8.25 11.59
CA THR A 196 -1.96 -7.92 11.56
C THR A 196 -1.16 -9.20 11.46
N GLY A 197 -0.03 -9.15 10.76
CA GLY A 197 0.80 -10.31 10.53
C GLY A 197 2.26 -9.97 10.28
N TYR A 198 3.04 -11.04 10.11
CA TYR A 198 4.45 -10.98 9.76
C TYR A 198 4.74 -11.92 8.60
N SER A 199 5.45 -11.43 7.59
CA SER A 199 5.96 -12.23 6.48
C SER A 199 7.48 -12.11 6.40
N GLU A 200 8.18 -13.23 6.52
CA GLU A 200 9.62 -13.32 6.28
C GLU A 200 9.99 -12.89 4.86
N LEU A 201 9.07 -13.07 3.89
CA LEU A 201 9.30 -12.66 2.49
C LEU A 201 9.42 -11.14 2.33
N LEU A 202 8.95 -10.36 3.30
CA LEU A 202 8.94 -8.90 3.26
C LEU A 202 10.07 -8.27 4.07
N GLU A 203 10.80 -9.01 4.90
CA GLU A 203 11.78 -8.50 5.86
C GLU A 203 12.87 -7.63 5.23
N ASN A 204 13.32 -7.98 4.02
CA ASN A 204 14.35 -7.23 3.30
C ASN A 204 13.82 -6.00 2.54
N THR A 205 12.51 -5.79 2.49
CA THR A 205 11.88 -4.73 1.68
C THR A 205 11.03 -3.77 2.52
N ILE A 206 10.40 -4.26 3.58
CA ILE A 206 9.51 -3.51 4.45
C ILE A 206 10.11 -3.51 5.85
N LEU A 207 10.30 -2.32 6.42
CA LEU A 207 10.67 -2.19 7.83
C LEU A 207 9.54 -2.72 8.70
N SER A 208 9.84 -3.64 9.60
CA SER A 208 8.88 -4.10 10.60
C SER A 208 8.72 -3.09 11.74
N GLU A 209 7.54 -3.06 12.35
CA GLU A 209 7.27 -2.38 13.60
C GLU A 209 7.18 -3.40 14.75
N VAL A 210 7.83 -3.10 15.88
CA VAL A 210 7.80 -3.97 17.06
C VAL A 210 6.85 -3.37 18.10
N ILE A 211 5.72 -4.03 18.34
CA ILE A 211 4.70 -3.59 19.29
C ILE A 211 4.45 -4.73 20.28
N GLN A 212 4.64 -4.45 21.58
CA GLN A 212 4.45 -5.45 22.65
C GLN A 212 5.23 -6.75 22.41
N ASN A 213 6.51 -6.64 22.02
CA ASN A 213 7.42 -7.76 21.72
C ASN A 213 6.96 -8.67 20.57
N LYS A 214 6.05 -8.20 19.72
CA LYS A 214 5.65 -8.84 18.48
C LYS A 214 6.06 -7.96 17.31
N GLU A 215 6.52 -8.58 16.25
CA GLU A 215 6.99 -7.90 15.05
C GLU A 215 5.90 -7.94 13.98
N TYR A 216 5.64 -6.81 13.33
CA TYR A 216 4.59 -6.66 12.33
C TYR A 216 5.16 -6.01 11.08
N ASN A 217 4.90 -6.59 9.92
CA ASN A 217 5.25 -5.98 8.65
C ASN A 217 4.11 -6.01 7.62
N ILE A 218 2.91 -6.43 8.04
CA ILE A 218 1.70 -6.30 7.25
C ILE A 218 0.46 -6.13 8.13
N GLN A 219 -0.50 -5.35 7.62
CA GLN A 219 -1.85 -5.29 8.13
C GLN A 219 -2.85 -5.36 6.96
N ILE A 220 -3.87 -6.20 7.07
CA ILE A 220 -4.96 -6.27 6.08
C ILE A 220 -6.28 -6.01 6.78
N ALA A 221 -7.05 -5.04 6.29
CA ALA A 221 -8.38 -4.74 6.77
C ALA A 221 -9.43 -4.81 5.67
N MET A 222 -10.63 -5.26 6.02
CA MET A 222 -11.80 -5.22 5.15
C MET A 222 -12.95 -4.51 5.84
N ARG A 223 -13.54 -3.53 5.15
CA ARG A 223 -14.66 -2.74 5.63
C ARG A 223 -15.78 -2.69 4.62
N SER A 224 -17.00 -3.01 5.04
CA SER A 224 -18.18 -2.76 4.20
C SER A 224 -18.63 -1.31 4.33
N SER A 225 -18.79 -0.64 3.20
CA SER A 225 -19.37 0.69 3.14
C SER A 225 -20.89 0.63 3.30
N GLN A 226 -21.50 1.77 3.66
CA GLN A 226 -22.95 1.88 3.74
C GLN A 226 -23.63 1.72 2.35
N VAL A 227 -22.87 1.88 1.26
CA VAL A 227 -23.35 1.85 -0.13
C VAL A 227 -23.26 0.44 -0.73
N GLY A 228 -23.13 -0.60 0.11
CA GLY A 228 -23.12 -2.00 -0.34
C GLY A 228 -21.85 -2.42 -1.08
N LYS A 229 -20.71 -1.79 -0.82
CA LYS A 229 -19.40 -2.20 -1.35
C LYS A 229 -18.51 -2.65 -0.21
N THR A 230 -17.50 -3.46 -0.50
CA THR A 230 -16.49 -3.82 0.49
C THR A 230 -15.12 -3.33 0.03
N TYR A 231 -14.48 -2.53 0.86
CA TYR A 231 -13.11 -2.08 0.65
C TYR A 231 -12.15 -3.01 1.37
N ILE A 232 -11.01 -3.26 0.74
CA ILE A 232 -9.87 -3.94 1.35
C ILE A 232 -8.68 -2.98 1.35
N TYR A 233 -7.98 -2.95 2.46
CA TYR A 233 -6.82 -2.13 2.73
C TYR A 233 -5.67 -3.07 3.11
N MET A 234 -4.53 -2.94 2.45
CA MET A 234 -3.33 -3.72 2.73
C MET A 234 -2.19 -2.75 3.02
N GLY A 235 -1.84 -2.65 4.30
CA GLY A 235 -0.81 -1.76 4.82
C GLY A 235 0.52 -2.46 5.07
N PHE A 236 1.61 -1.73 4.85
CA PHE A 236 2.99 -2.17 5.09
C PHE A 236 3.79 -1.06 5.78
N PRO A 237 4.35 -1.27 6.98
CA PRO A 237 4.10 -2.40 7.87
C PRO A 237 2.69 -2.41 8.46
N LEU A 238 2.08 -1.24 8.63
CA LEU A 238 0.75 -1.05 9.20
C LEU A 238 -0.04 -0.04 8.37
N ILE A 239 -1.35 0.01 8.55
CA ILE A 239 -2.20 1.06 7.95
C ILE A 239 -2.13 2.30 8.85
N LEU A 240 -1.71 3.44 8.28
CA LEU A 240 -1.73 4.73 8.96
C LEU A 240 -3.05 5.46 8.71
N GLY A 241 -3.62 6.06 9.76
CA GLY A 241 -4.86 6.82 9.68
C GLY A 241 -6.12 5.95 9.67
N GLU A 242 -7.22 6.53 9.19
CA GLU A 242 -8.52 5.86 9.15
C GLU A 242 -8.71 5.03 7.87
N TYR A 243 -9.43 3.90 8.00
CA TYR A 243 -9.81 3.01 6.92
C TYR A 243 -11.18 2.35 7.18
#